data_AF-A0A1G9MGF9-F1
#
_entry.id   AF-A0A1G9MGF9-F1
#
_cell.length_a   1.000
_cell.length_b   1.000
_cell.length_c   1.000
_cell.angle_alpha   90.00
_cell.angle_beta   90.00
_cell.angle_gamma   90.00
#
_symmetry.space_group_name_H-M   'P 1'
#
loop_
_entity.id
_entity.type
_entity.pdbx_description
1 polymer ?
#
loop_
_entity_poly.entity_id
_entity_poly.type
_entity_poly.pdbx_seq_one_letter_code
_entity_poly.pdbx_strand_id
1 'polypeptide(L)'
;MQVIVPGDPQRFALRLVAYEPGGDRLGTLPHPLDVEVGMPLNDVPSLRFNYPADGVGAEWLAQPVEVALEYAVDGGAWVEPDGARFLRIKRDGDSTDQTRTSTYECPAWSWQLRKLVMYPGGVMSEGKRVFSAVTPGALLRTLVQEGKARGALSPALPRRGLEIDFDTTSDSAGQLWDGDKLLTLEVEPGVDLLTLLINLAEQGVLDWTMSGRTLRVFREGTVLGRQNASGGSPVELRFGRDIDEAPDSATLEDFATAILVRGEKGLAVEVNNPSAVAPWGRWETSQSQGGVSDTGTAQLLGQNALERASRERAQLTRGLRFEAARFLPFAHYRPGDFIAAPGEGGQMQALRVRQITLSVDKDGRVGGNIVLNDRFLERELRLARQAAGILAGGVGSGGTGGTPAPEPGGREPAAPQGLVVNGDAYIDDQGYPQGQITATWSPVVTDVNGVAVDVSSYELYARENRPGDYWRQIAVVDGADTTATYSPLRVGIEYAFKVRAVTS
;
A
#
# COMPACT_ATOMS: atom_id res chain seq x y z
N MET A 1 25.86 -33.20 35.57
CA MET A 1 26.26 -33.58 34.19
C MET A 1 25.02 -33.40 33.33
N GLN A 2 24.79 -32.17 32.84
CA GLN A 2 23.68 -31.83 31.96
C GLN A 2 24.03 -32.40 30.59
N VAL A 3 23.25 -33.38 30.13
CA VAL A 3 23.37 -33.91 28.78
C VAL A 3 22.88 -32.81 27.85
N ILE A 4 23.81 -32.09 27.22
CA ILE A 4 23.52 -31.24 26.07
C ILE A 4 23.24 -32.23 24.93
N VAL A 5 21.96 -32.53 24.72
CA VAL A 5 21.52 -33.13 23.45
C VAL A 5 21.78 -32.04 22.40
N PRO A 6 22.61 -32.28 21.36
CA PRO A 6 22.75 -31.36 20.26
C PRO A 6 21.36 -31.14 19.68
N GLY A 7 20.83 -29.92 19.75
CA GLY A 7 19.52 -29.61 19.19
C GLY A 7 19.56 -29.91 17.70
N ASP A 8 18.59 -30.67 17.20
CA ASP A 8 18.40 -30.82 15.76
C ASP A 8 18.37 -29.42 15.12
N PRO A 9 19.07 -29.21 13.99
CA PRO A 9 19.05 -27.91 13.33
C PRO A 9 17.60 -27.52 13.03
N GLN A 10 17.16 -26.39 13.58
CA GLN A 10 15.81 -25.91 13.36
C GLN A 10 15.57 -25.66 11.87
N ARG A 11 14.68 -26.46 11.30
CA ARG A 11 14.25 -26.37 9.90
C ARG A 11 13.68 -24.99 9.55
N PHE A 12 13.00 -24.35 10.50
CA PHE A 12 12.47 -23.01 10.36
C PHE A 12 12.80 -22.23 11.62
N ALA A 13 13.50 -21.11 11.47
CA ALA A 13 13.94 -20.27 12.57
C ALA A 13 13.47 -18.84 12.35
N LEU A 14 13.19 -18.16 13.47
CA LEU A 14 12.80 -16.74 13.50
C LEU A 14 13.77 -15.98 14.38
N ARG A 15 14.06 -14.72 14.03
CA ARG A 15 14.81 -13.80 14.87
C ARG A 15 14.29 -12.38 14.77
N LEU A 16 14.58 -11.60 15.79
CA LEU A 16 14.33 -10.17 15.82
C LEU A 16 15.63 -9.41 15.56
N VAL A 17 15.54 -8.32 14.80
CA VAL A 17 16.67 -7.44 14.46
C VAL A 17 16.28 -6.00 14.69
N ALA A 18 17.07 -5.27 15.46
CA ALA A 18 16.88 -3.86 15.72
C ALA A 18 17.51 -3.00 14.61
N TYR A 19 16.83 -1.91 14.28
CA TYR A 19 17.28 -0.89 13.34
C TYR A 19 17.02 0.50 13.93
N GLU A 20 17.88 1.45 13.60
CA GLU A 20 17.59 2.85 13.89
C GLU A 20 16.30 3.28 13.18
N PRO A 21 15.50 4.20 13.76
CA PRO A 21 14.37 4.81 13.06
C PRO A 21 14.80 5.45 11.74
N GLY A 22 14.32 4.90 10.63
CA GLY A 22 14.76 5.32 9.29
C GLY A 22 16.24 5.03 8.96
N GLY A 23 17.00 4.37 9.82
CA GLY A 23 18.45 4.21 9.66
C GLY A 23 18.87 2.76 9.46
N ASP A 24 20.15 2.55 9.78
CA ASP A 24 20.87 1.29 9.56
C ASP A 24 20.52 0.23 10.60
N ARG A 25 20.97 -1.00 10.31
CA ARG A 25 20.85 -2.16 11.20
C ARG A 25 21.73 -1.96 12.44
N LEU A 26 21.13 -2.08 13.63
CA LEU A 26 21.84 -2.03 14.91
C LEU A 26 22.39 -3.41 15.28
N GLY A 27 21.58 -4.46 15.15
CA GLY A 27 21.98 -5.83 15.45
C GLY A 27 20.80 -6.74 15.76
N THR A 28 21.08 -8.00 16.12
CA THR A 28 20.04 -8.97 16.50
C THR A 28 19.60 -8.74 17.95
N LEU A 29 18.34 -9.04 18.26
CA LEU A 29 17.81 -9.13 19.62
C LEU A 29 17.67 -10.63 19.97
N PRO A 30 18.74 -11.29 20.45
CA PRO A 30 18.73 -12.72 20.72
C PRO A 30 17.93 -13.05 21.98
N HIS A 31 17.43 -14.27 22.09
CA HIS A 31 16.76 -14.80 23.28
C HIS A 31 15.56 -13.97 23.81
N PRO A 32 14.60 -13.57 22.95
CA PRO A 32 13.30 -13.13 23.46
C PRO A 32 12.67 -14.28 24.28
N LEU A 33 11.92 -13.92 25.32
CA LEU A 33 11.23 -14.90 26.17
C LEU A 33 10.01 -15.49 25.48
N ASP A 34 9.36 -14.67 24.66
CA ASP A 34 8.37 -15.09 23.69
C ASP A 34 8.27 -14.05 22.59
N VAL A 35 7.82 -14.49 21.43
CA VAL A 35 7.49 -13.66 20.28
C VAL A 35 6.14 -14.12 19.75
N GLU A 36 5.28 -13.19 19.40
CA GLU A 36 4.04 -13.42 18.69
C GLU A 36 3.93 -12.38 17.57
N VAL A 37 3.67 -12.85 16.35
CA VAL A 37 3.52 -11.98 15.18
C VAL A 37 2.31 -12.40 14.36
N GLY A 38 1.47 -11.43 14.02
CA GLY A 38 0.32 -11.59 13.13
C GLY A 38 0.54 -10.78 11.85
N MET A 39 0.50 -11.46 10.70
CA MET A 39 0.71 -10.86 9.37
C MET A 39 -0.52 -11.08 8.50
N PRO A 40 -1.52 -10.18 8.55
CA PRO A 40 -2.69 -10.24 7.70
C PRO A 40 -2.44 -9.69 6.29
N LEU A 41 -3.26 -10.12 5.34
CA LEU A 41 -3.36 -9.51 4.01
C LEU A 41 -4.09 -8.16 4.08
N ASN A 42 -3.53 -7.13 3.43
CA ASN A 42 -4.13 -5.79 3.26
C ASN A 42 -4.54 -5.09 4.56
N ASP A 43 -3.82 -5.35 5.65
CA ASP A 43 -4.10 -4.81 6.97
C ASP A 43 -2.77 -4.63 7.71
N VAL A 44 -2.77 -4.03 8.90
CA VAL A 44 -1.55 -3.74 9.66
C VAL A 44 -1.06 -4.98 10.40
N PRO A 45 0.15 -5.51 10.09
CA PRO A 45 0.75 -6.56 10.92
C PRO A 45 1.09 -6.05 12.32
N SER A 46 1.14 -6.97 13.28
CA SER A 46 1.52 -6.69 14.66
C SER A 46 2.56 -7.68 15.16
N LEU A 47 3.50 -7.18 15.95
CA LEU A 47 4.51 -7.94 16.67
C LEU A 47 4.36 -7.64 18.16
N ARG A 48 4.37 -8.68 18.98
CA ARG A 48 4.46 -8.60 20.44
C ARG A 48 5.59 -9.52 20.90
N PHE A 49 6.38 -9.08 21.87
CA PHE A 49 7.39 -9.95 22.46
C PHE A 49 7.74 -9.51 23.87
N ASN A 50 8.18 -10.46 24.69
CA ASN A 50 8.78 -10.19 26.00
C ASN A 50 10.30 -10.28 25.91
N TYR A 51 10.97 -9.30 26.54
CA TYR A 51 12.42 -9.20 26.49
C TYR A 51 13.01 -8.90 27.88
N PRO A 52 14.10 -9.58 28.28
CA PRO A 52 14.80 -9.27 29.52
C PRO A 52 15.45 -7.89 29.47
N ALA A 53 15.35 -7.11 30.55
CA ALA A 53 15.95 -5.76 30.62
C ALA A 53 17.48 -5.77 30.51
N ASP A 54 18.12 -6.84 30.96
CA ASP A 54 19.57 -7.02 30.91
C ASP A 54 19.99 -7.93 29.72
N GLY A 55 19.09 -8.16 28.75
CA GLY A 55 19.35 -8.92 27.53
C GLY A 55 20.22 -8.16 26.52
N VAL A 56 20.89 -8.88 25.62
CA VAL A 56 21.76 -8.27 24.59
C VAL A 56 20.94 -7.40 23.63
N GLY A 57 21.25 -6.11 23.53
CA GLY A 57 20.50 -5.17 22.68
C GLY A 57 19.23 -4.61 23.35
N ALA A 58 18.98 -4.91 24.63
CA ALA A 58 17.86 -4.33 25.39
C ALA A 58 17.95 -2.80 25.47
N GLU A 59 19.16 -2.23 25.43
CA GLU A 59 19.40 -0.79 25.38
C GLU A 59 18.80 -0.13 24.14
N TRP A 60 18.70 -0.85 23.01
CA TRP A 60 18.05 -0.34 21.80
C TRP A 60 16.53 -0.25 21.97
N LEU A 61 15.94 -1.18 22.71
CA LEU A 61 14.51 -1.19 23.01
C LEU A 61 14.10 -0.08 23.99
N ALA A 62 15.05 0.47 24.74
CA ALA A 62 14.81 1.59 25.65
C ALA A 62 14.50 2.92 24.92
N GLN A 63 14.91 3.05 23.66
CA GLN A 63 14.68 4.23 22.80
C GLN A 63 13.77 3.91 21.60
N PRO A 64 13.22 4.92 20.88
CA PRO A 64 12.48 4.65 19.65
C PRO A 64 13.34 3.85 18.68
N VAL A 65 12.82 2.70 18.24
CA VAL A 65 13.57 1.73 17.45
C VAL A 65 12.61 0.99 16.52
N GLU A 66 13.11 0.57 15.37
CA GLU A 66 12.41 -0.34 14.49
C GLU A 66 12.89 -1.77 14.75
N VAL A 67 11.99 -2.73 14.68
CA VAL A 67 12.29 -4.15 14.87
C VAL A 67 11.85 -4.89 13.62
N ALA A 68 12.76 -5.58 12.95
CA ALA A 68 12.44 -6.49 11.86
C ALA A 68 12.32 -7.92 12.39
N LEU A 69 11.33 -8.67 11.89
CA LEU A 69 11.31 -10.12 11.99
C LEU A 69 12.00 -10.69 10.76
N GLU A 70 12.98 -11.56 10.96
CA GLU A 70 13.63 -12.30 9.89
C GLU A 70 13.42 -13.81 10.09
N TYR A 71 13.28 -14.55 8.99
CA TYR A 71 13.19 -16.00 9.00
C TYR A 71 14.37 -16.63 8.26
N ALA A 72 14.69 -17.87 8.61
CA ALA A 72 15.62 -18.71 7.88
C ALA A 72 15.06 -20.14 7.76
N VAL A 73 15.38 -20.80 6.65
CA VAL A 73 15.00 -22.20 6.38
C VAL A 73 16.26 -23.04 6.27
N ASP A 74 16.29 -24.18 6.96
CA ASP A 74 17.37 -25.19 6.89
C ASP A 74 18.78 -24.60 7.09
N GLY A 75 18.92 -23.63 8.01
CA GLY A 75 20.18 -22.94 8.29
C GLY A 75 20.66 -21.98 7.20
N GLY A 76 19.80 -21.65 6.23
CA GLY A 76 20.08 -20.73 5.14
C GLY A 76 20.19 -19.25 5.56
N ALA A 77 20.17 -18.37 4.56
CA ALA A 77 20.23 -16.93 4.80
C ALA A 77 18.98 -16.41 5.53
N TRP A 78 19.19 -15.42 6.38
CA TRP A 78 18.11 -14.71 7.05
C TRP A 78 17.47 -13.70 6.11
N VAL A 79 16.14 -13.75 6.02
CA VAL A 79 15.35 -12.92 5.11
C VAL A 79 14.25 -12.21 5.90
N GLU A 80 14.09 -10.91 5.69
CA GLU A 80 12.94 -10.16 6.16
C GLU A 80 11.79 -10.32 5.14
N PRO A 81 10.64 -10.89 5.53
CA PRO A 81 9.49 -10.96 4.64
C PRO A 81 8.81 -9.59 4.49
N ASP A 82 8.05 -9.40 3.41
CA ASP A 82 7.21 -8.20 3.25
C ASP A 82 6.24 -8.07 4.44
N GLY A 83 6.13 -6.85 4.99
CA GLY A 83 5.29 -6.49 6.13
C GLY A 83 5.94 -6.72 7.49
N ALA A 84 7.17 -7.23 7.53
CA ALA A 84 7.82 -7.67 8.76
C ALA A 84 8.73 -6.64 9.44
N ARG A 85 8.61 -5.36 9.05
CA ARG A 85 9.23 -4.23 9.74
C ARG A 85 8.24 -3.64 10.72
N PHE A 86 8.61 -3.54 12.00
CA PHE A 86 7.75 -3.09 13.09
C PHE A 86 8.35 -1.89 13.84
N LEU A 87 7.49 -1.17 14.57
CA LEU A 87 7.86 0.02 15.32
C LEU A 87 7.68 -0.25 16.80
N ARG A 88 8.67 -0.01 17.64
CA ARG A 88 8.48 -0.06 19.10
C ARG A 88 7.62 1.13 19.55
N ILE A 89 6.30 0.92 19.64
CA ILE A 89 5.33 1.96 20.03
C ILE A 89 5.04 1.91 21.53
N LYS A 90 4.72 0.72 22.06
CA LYS A 90 4.38 0.56 23.48
C LYS A 90 5.41 -0.34 24.17
N ARG A 91 5.68 0.00 25.43
CA ARG A 91 6.49 -0.80 26.35
C ARG A 91 5.78 -0.82 27.70
N ASP A 92 5.50 -2.02 28.18
CA ASP A 92 4.96 -2.28 29.50
C ASP A 92 6.00 -3.03 30.33
N GLY A 93 6.12 -2.69 31.60
CA GLY A 93 7.04 -3.35 32.52
C GLY A 93 6.75 -2.95 33.96
N ASP A 94 7.09 -3.84 34.89
CA ASP A 94 6.90 -3.62 36.32
C ASP A 94 8.27 -3.49 36.99
N SER A 95 8.54 -2.34 37.63
CA SER A 95 9.80 -2.10 38.32
C SER A 95 9.99 -2.94 39.59
N THR A 96 8.92 -3.57 40.09
CA THR A 96 8.95 -4.49 41.23
C THR A 96 9.14 -5.95 40.81
N ASP A 97 9.00 -6.25 39.51
CA ASP A 97 9.23 -7.57 38.97
C ASP A 97 10.72 -7.94 39.06
N GLN A 98 11.01 -8.97 39.84
CA GLN A 98 12.36 -9.49 40.04
C GLN A 98 12.94 -10.13 38.76
N THR A 99 12.10 -10.54 37.81
CA THR A 99 12.56 -11.06 36.51
C THR A 99 13.03 -9.95 35.56
N ARG A 100 12.71 -8.69 35.87
CA ARG A 100 13.09 -7.50 35.10
C ARG A 100 12.77 -7.66 33.61
N THR A 101 11.55 -8.11 33.31
CA THR A 101 11.08 -8.30 31.95
C THR A 101 10.26 -7.10 31.47
N SER A 102 10.28 -6.81 30.18
CA SER A 102 9.36 -5.85 29.57
C SER A 102 8.64 -6.47 28.37
N THR A 103 7.36 -6.14 28.23
CA THR A 103 6.53 -6.45 27.07
C THR A 103 6.59 -5.30 26.08
N TYR A 104 6.77 -5.62 24.80
CA TYR A 104 6.76 -4.65 23.72
C TYR A 104 5.60 -4.95 22.77
N GLU A 105 4.82 -3.92 22.44
CA GLU A 105 3.83 -3.99 21.37
C GLU A 105 4.30 -3.12 20.21
N CYS A 106 4.42 -3.77 19.07
CA CYS A 106 5.06 -3.24 17.89
C CYS A 106 4.16 -3.40 16.66
N PRO A 107 3.30 -2.42 16.33
CA PRO A 107 2.61 -2.45 15.05
C PRO A 107 3.63 -2.31 13.91
N ALA A 108 3.29 -2.85 12.74
CA ALA A 108 4.14 -2.77 11.57
C ALA A 108 4.41 -1.31 11.16
N TRP A 109 5.44 -1.11 10.34
CA TRP A 109 5.83 0.19 9.82
C TRP A 109 4.67 0.88 9.10
N SER A 110 3.78 0.10 8.46
CA SER A 110 2.53 0.59 7.84
C SER A 110 1.62 1.38 8.78
N TRP A 111 1.73 1.19 10.10
CA TRP A 111 1.04 2.01 11.10
C TRP A 111 1.36 3.50 10.94
N GLN A 112 2.59 3.87 10.54
CA GLN A 112 2.98 5.26 10.34
C GLN A 112 2.22 5.94 9.21
N LEU A 113 1.64 5.20 8.27
CA LEU A 113 0.84 5.78 7.18
C LEU A 113 -0.37 6.57 7.72
N ARG A 114 -0.81 6.30 8.97
CA ARG A 114 -1.83 7.12 9.66
C ARG A 114 -1.38 8.55 10.00
N LYS A 115 -0.08 8.82 9.93
CA LYS A 115 0.52 10.13 10.19
C LYS A 115 0.66 10.96 8.91
N LEU A 116 0.21 10.43 7.78
CA LEU A 116 0.17 11.10 6.49
C LEU A 116 -1.30 11.36 6.13
N VAL A 117 -1.74 12.59 6.32
CA VAL A 117 -3.15 13.00 6.17
C VAL A 117 -3.37 13.89 4.95
N MET A 118 -4.54 13.76 4.34
CA MET A 118 -4.96 14.59 3.21
C MET A 118 -5.26 16.01 3.67
N TYR A 119 -4.63 17.00 3.04
CA TYR A 119 -4.95 18.40 3.29
C TYR A 119 -5.92 18.90 2.21
N PRO A 120 -6.67 19.99 2.45
CA PRO A 120 -7.43 20.67 1.41
C PRO A 120 -6.49 21.10 0.27
N GLY A 121 -6.97 21.03 -0.98
CA GLY A 121 -6.18 21.38 -2.16
C GLY A 121 -6.77 20.81 -3.45
N GLY A 122 -6.22 21.22 -4.59
CA GLY A 122 -6.76 20.83 -5.90
C GLY A 122 -8.21 21.27 -6.10
N VAL A 123 -8.97 20.49 -6.85
CA VAL A 123 -10.41 20.72 -7.05
C VAL A 123 -11.18 20.34 -5.79
N MET A 124 -11.99 21.27 -5.29
CA MET A 124 -12.82 21.09 -4.09
C MET A 124 -14.31 21.14 -4.45
N SER A 125 -15.12 20.26 -3.86
CA SER A 125 -16.59 20.32 -3.88
C SER A 125 -17.11 20.04 -2.48
N GLU A 126 -18.02 20.89 -1.98
CA GLU A 126 -18.64 20.73 -0.64
C GLU A 126 -17.64 20.47 0.50
N GLY A 127 -16.43 21.05 0.43
CA GLY A 127 -15.37 20.88 1.42
C GLY A 127 -14.51 19.62 1.27
N LYS A 128 -14.80 18.76 0.29
CA LYS A 128 -14.07 17.54 -0.04
C LYS A 128 -13.19 17.73 -1.29
N ARG A 129 -12.11 16.96 -1.39
CA ARG A 129 -11.24 16.92 -2.57
C ARG A 129 -11.79 15.99 -3.61
N VAL A 130 -11.99 16.51 -4.82
CA VAL A 130 -12.53 15.74 -5.93
C VAL A 130 -11.40 15.08 -6.70
N PHE A 131 -11.47 13.75 -6.83
CA PHE A 131 -10.66 12.97 -7.73
C PHE A 131 -11.59 12.39 -8.80
N SER A 132 -11.42 12.80 -10.06
CA SER A 132 -12.27 12.36 -11.16
C SER A 132 -11.47 11.53 -12.14
N ALA A 133 -11.94 10.30 -12.40
CA ALA A 133 -11.31 9.35 -13.32
C ALA A 133 -9.79 9.18 -13.10
N VAL A 134 -9.36 8.93 -11.86
CA VAL A 134 -7.94 8.78 -11.49
C VAL A 134 -7.58 7.31 -11.24
N THR A 135 -6.35 6.91 -11.53
CA THR A 135 -5.85 5.60 -11.11
C THR A 135 -5.64 5.55 -9.59
N PRO A 136 -5.64 4.36 -8.96
CA PRO A 136 -5.29 4.23 -7.55
C PRO A 136 -3.88 4.78 -7.26
N GLY A 137 -2.92 4.54 -8.17
CA GLY A 137 -1.57 5.09 -8.09
C GLY A 137 -1.55 6.61 -8.05
N ALA A 138 -2.32 7.29 -8.92
CA ALA A 138 -2.42 8.75 -8.93
C ALA A 138 -2.99 9.31 -7.62
N LEU A 139 -4.07 8.72 -7.10
CA LEU A 139 -4.67 9.13 -5.83
C LEU A 139 -3.68 9.01 -4.67
N LEU A 140 -3.07 7.84 -4.49
CA LEU A 140 -2.14 7.57 -3.39
C LEU A 140 -0.87 8.42 -3.51
N ARG A 141 -0.34 8.56 -4.72
CA ARG A 141 0.87 9.36 -4.97
C ARG A 141 0.63 10.86 -4.71
N THR A 142 -0.55 11.39 -5.02
CA THR A 142 -0.93 12.77 -4.66
C THR A 142 -0.74 13.00 -3.17
N LEU A 143 -1.33 12.13 -2.35
CA LEU A 143 -1.24 12.23 -0.89
C LEU A 143 0.20 12.10 -0.38
N VAL A 144 0.97 11.15 -0.93
CA VAL A 144 2.38 10.94 -0.56
C VAL A 144 3.25 12.14 -0.92
N GLN A 145 3.15 12.65 -2.15
CA GLN A 145 3.97 13.77 -2.60
C GLN A 145 3.68 15.04 -1.82
N GLU A 146 2.40 15.37 -1.63
CA GLU A 146 2.00 16.55 -0.85
C GLU A 146 2.47 16.45 0.60
N GLY A 147 2.32 15.28 1.22
CA GLY A 147 2.79 15.09 2.58
C GLY A 147 4.31 15.14 2.69
N LYS A 148 5.05 14.60 1.71
CA LYS A 148 6.51 14.75 1.63
C LYS A 148 6.95 16.20 1.49
N ALA A 149 6.23 16.99 0.68
CA ALA A 149 6.48 18.43 0.56
C ALA A 149 6.28 19.17 1.90
N ARG A 150 5.44 18.64 2.81
CA ARG A 150 5.27 19.13 4.18
C ARG A 150 6.26 18.52 5.19
N GLY A 151 7.16 17.63 4.77
CA GLY A 151 8.07 16.89 5.65
C GLY A 151 7.44 15.70 6.38
N ALA A 152 6.18 15.35 6.11
CA ALA A 152 5.51 14.21 6.73
C ALA A 152 6.12 12.89 6.23
N LEU A 153 6.48 12.01 7.17
CA LEU A 153 7.17 10.75 6.90
C LEU A 153 8.39 10.88 5.98
N SER A 154 8.94 12.09 5.87
CA SER A 154 10.16 12.39 5.15
C SER A 154 11.28 12.38 6.15
N PRO A 155 12.36 11.65 5.90
CA PRO A 155 13.46 11.64 6.84
C PRO A 155 14.25 12.96 6.75
N ALA A 156 14.92 13.32 7.83
CA ALA A 156 16.11 14.17 7.72
C ALA A 156 17.29 13.26 7.29
N LEU A 157 17.93 13.56 6.16
CA LEU A 157 19.12 12.84 5.71
C LEU A 157 20.13 12.73 6.87
N PRO A 158 20.75 11.55 7.11
CA PRO A 158 20.82 10.36 6.24
C PRO A 158 19.70 9.31 6.44
N ARG A 159 18.67 9.60 7.25
CA ARG A 159 17.58 8.64 7.50
C ARG A 159 16.73 8.45 6.23
N ARG A 160 15.98 7.35 6.16
CA ARG A 160 14.99 6.99 5.15
C ARG A 160 13.59 7.03 5.75
N GLY A 161 12.65 7.61 5.04
CA GLY A 161 11.25 7.70 5.44
C GLY A 161 10.38 6.80 4.56
N LEU A 162 9.15 7.22 4.30
CA LEU A 162 8.26 6.51 3.38
C LEU A 162 8.82 6.57 1.95
N GLU A 163 9.06 5.41 1.37
CA GLU A 163 9.32 5.25 -0.07
C GLU A 163 8.09 4.63 -0.75
N ILE A 164 7.92 4.88 -2.05
CA ILE A 164 6.91 4.24 -2.90
C ILE A 164 7.61 3.74 -4.16
N ASP A 165 7.18 2.60 -4.70
CA ASP A 165 7.73 1.98 -5.92
C ASP A 165 6.66 1.76 -7.01
N PHE A 166 5.53 2.46 -6.91
CA PHE A 166 4.48 2.55 -7.92
C PHE A 166 4.35 4.00 -8.43
N ASP A 167 3.71 4.16 -9.57
CA ASP A 167 3.50 5.47 -10.19
C ASP A 167 2.03 5.67 -10.61
N THR A 168 1.75 6.77 -11.34
CA THR A 168 0.39 7.10 -11.75
C THR A 168 -0.16 6.21 -12.86
N THR A 169 0.71 5.47 -13.55
CA THR A 169 0.43 4.61 -14.71
C THR A 169 0.60 3.12 -14.40
N SER A 170 1.49 2.77 -13.48
CA SER A 170 1.89 1.40 -13.17
C SER A 170 1.93 1.12 -11.67
N ASP A 171 1.65 -0.13 -11.32
CA ASP A 171 1.75 -0.66 -9.96
C ASP A 171 3.21 -1.02 -9.59
N SER A 172 3.44 -1.47 -8.35
CA SER A 172 4.76 -1.85 -7.83
C SER A 172 5.38 -3.10 -8.47
N ALA A 173 4.69 -3.73 -9.43
CA ALA A 173 5.21 -4.80 -10.26
C ALA A 173 5.46 -4.36 -11.71
N GLY A 174 5.31 -3.06 -12.00
CA GLY A 174 5.43 -2.50 -13.35
C GLY A 174 4.25 -2.85 -14.26
N GLN A 175 3.13 -3.30 -13.70
CA GLN A 175 1.92 -3.56 -14.48
C GLN A 175 1.10 -2.29 -14.58
N LEU A 176 0.63 -1.96 -15.79
CA LEU A 176 -0.26 -0.82 -15.99
C LEU A 176 -1.52 -0.97 -15.14
N TRP A 177 -1.95 0.13 -14.52
CA TRP A 177 -3.26 0.23 -13.88
C TRP A 177 -4.35 -0.08 -14.90
N ASP A 178 -5.41 -0.72 -14.43
CA ASP A 178 -6.54 -1.06 -15.28
C ASP A 178 -7.29 0.23 -15.67
N GLY A 179 -7.19 0.61 -16.95
CA GLY A 179 -7.79 1.84 -17.48
C GLY A 179 -9.32 1.84 -17.42
N ASP A 180 -9.95 0.68 -17.25
CA ASP A 180 -11.39 0.53 -17.05
C ASP A 180 -11.80 0.66 -15.57
N LYS A 181 -10.83 0.73 -14.64
CA LYS A 181 -11.05 0.86 -13.19
C LYS A 181 -10.54 2.20 -12.64
N LEU A 182 -10.83 3.28 -13.37
CA LEU A 182 -10.58 4.63 -12.88
C LEU A 182 -11.53 4.97 -11.72
N LEU A 183 -11.00 5.68 -10.74
CA LEU A 183 -11.69 6.08 -9.54
C LEU A 183 -12.26 7.49 -9.68
N THR A 184 -13.55 7.63 -9.42
CA THR A 184 -14.20 8.95 -9.25
C THR A 184 -14.75 9.03 -7.82
N LEU A 185 -14.04 9.75 -6.95
CA LEU A 185 -14.40 9.91 -5.55
C LEU A 185 -14.09 11.31 -5.00
N GLU A 186 -14.87 11.74 -4.01
CA GLU A 186 -14.56 12.90 -3.16
C GLU A 186 -13.99 12.43 -1.80
N VAL A 187 -12.80 12.90 -1.45
CA VAL A 187 -12.10 12.53 -0.20
C VAL A 187 -12.14 13.69 0.78
N GLU A 188 -12.54 13.41 2.00
CA GLU A 188 -12.53 14.41 3.07
C GLU A 188 -11.09 14.76 3.51
N PRO A 189 -10.73 16.05 3.56
CA PRO A 189 -9.48 16.46 4.20
C PRO A 189 -9.39 15.93 5.64
N GLY A 190 -8.23 15.41 6.01
CA GLY A 190 -7.97 14.77 7.30
C GLY A 190 -7.90 13.25 7.23
N VAL A 191 -8.47 12.62 6.19
CA VAL A 191 -8.32 11.18 5.95
C VAL A 191 -6.85 10.84 5.77
N ASP A 192 -6.38 9.82 6.49
CA ASP A 192 -5.00 9.36 6.43
C ASP A 192 -4.77 8.27 5.37
N LEU A 193 -3.52 8.12 4.93
CA LEU A 193 -3.12 7.18 3.89
C LEU A 193 -3.41 5.72 4.27
N LEU A 194 -3.29 5.35 5.55
CA LEU A 194 -3.57 3.97 5.99
C LEU A 194 -5.06 3.66 5.82
N THR A 195 -5.92 4.56 6.29
CA THR A 195 -7.38 4.45 6.14
C THR A 195 -7.77 4.35 4.67
N LEU A 196 -7.18 5.18 3.81
CA LEU A 196 -7.44 5.13 2.36
C LEU A 196 -7.00 3.80 1.74
N LEU A 197 -5.81 3.29 2.07
CA LEU A 197 -5.31 1.99 1.60
C LEU A 197 -6.19 0.83 2.03
N ILE A 198 -6.59 0.79 3.31
CA ILE A 198 -7.47 -0.26 3.85
C ILE A 198 -8.81 -0.21 3.12
N ASN A 199 -9.41 0.97 2.94
CA ASN A 199 -10.69 1.11 2.26
C ASN A 199 -10.62 0.66 0.79
N LEU A 200 -9.59 1.08 0.05
CA LEU A 200 -9.41 0.68 -1.35
C LEU A 200 -9.18 -0.84 -1.48
N ALA A 201 -8.42 -1.43 -0.57
CA ALA A 201 -8.18 -2.87 -0.56
C ALA A 201 -9.42 -3.67 -0.16
N GLU A 202 -10.17 -3.20 0.86
CA GLU A 202 -11.46 -3.78 1.24
C GLU A 202 -12.50 -3.63 0.13
N GLN A 203 -12.34 -2.69 -0.81
CA GLN A 203 -13.21 -2.53 -1.97
C GLN A 203 -12.77 -3.37 -3.19
N GLY A 204 -11.65 -4.08 -3.10
CA GLY A 204 -11.10 -4.88 -4.22
C GLY A 204 -10.45 -4.03 -5.30
N VAL A 205 -10.02 -2.80 -4.99
CA VAL A 205 -9.38 -1.89 -5.95
C VAL A 205 -7.90 -2.23 -6.11
N LEU A 206 -7.23 -2.56 -5.01
CA LEU A 206 -5.79 -2.82 -4.95
C LEU A 206 -5.46 -3.83 -3.85
N ASP A 207 -4.26 -4.40 -3.92
CA ASP A 207 -3.61 -5.07 -2.78
C ASP A 207 -2.36 -4.27 -2.38
N TRP A 208 -1.96 -4.29 -1.12
CA TRP A 208 -0.78 -3.54 -0.66
C TRP A 208 0.02 -4.26 0.43
N THR A 209 1.30 -3.91 0.54
CA THR A 209 2.18 -4.34 1.63
C THR A 209 3.33 -3.34 1.82
N MET A 210 4.11 -3.52 2.88
CA MET A 210 5.38 -2.80 3.08
C MET A 210 6.54 -3.74 2.78
N SER A 211 7.57 -3.27 2.06
CA SER A 211 8.86 -3.96 2.00
C SER A 211 9.88 -3.07 2.71
N GLY A 212 10.24 -3.43 3.95
CA GLY A 212 10.94 -2.52 4.86
C GLY A 212 10.15 -1.22 5.07
N ARG A 213 10.62 -0.12 4.44
CA ARG A 213 10.03 1.23 4.51
C ARG A 213 9.39 1.69 3.19
N THR A 214 9.35 0.81 2.20
CA THR A 214 8.75 1.06 0.89
C THR A 214 7.32 0.53 0.86
N LEU A 215 6.35 1.41 0.65
CA LEU A 215 4.97 1.01 0.40
C LEU A 215 4.86 0.48 -1.03
N ARG A 216 4.39 -0.76 -1.14
CA ARG A 216 4.15 -1.45 -2.41
C ARG A 216 2.66 -1.65 -2.60
N VAL A 217 2.16 -1.33 -3.77
CA VAL A 217 0.75 -1.41 -4.15
C VAL A 217 0.66 -2.15 -5.47
N PHE A 218 -0.25 -3.10 -5.55
CA PHE A 218 -0.44 -3.98 -6.70
C PHE A 218 -1.88 -3.92 -7.16
N ARG A 219 -2.10 -4.29 -8.42
CA ARG A 219 -3.45 -4.65 -8.87
C ARG A 219 -3.99 -5.80 -8.03
N GLU A 220 -5.25 -5.69 -7.65
CA GLU A 220 -5.91 -6.69 -6.81
C GLU A 220 -5.81 -8.10 -7.41
N GLY A 221 -5.47 -9.09 -6.58
CA GLY A 221 -5.40 -10.50 -6.97
C GLY A 221 -4.17 -10.88 -7.81
N THR A 222 -3.21 -9.98 -8.03
CA THR A 222 -2.00 -10.26 -8.83
C THR A 222 -0.83 -10.76 -7.96
N VAL A 223 0.11 -9.88 -7.60
CA VAL A 223 1.31 -10.23 -6.81
C VAL A 223 0.98 -10.72 -5.40
N LEU A 224 -0.11 -10.21 -4.82
CA LEU A 224 -0.68 -10.65 -3.54
C LEU A 224 -1.93 -11.55 -3.75
N GLY A 225 -1.89 -12.34 -4.82
CA GLY A 225 -2.93 -13.31 -5.21
C GLY A 225 -2.37 -14.51 -6.00
N ARG A 226 -1.12 -14.91 -5.76
CA ARG A 226 -0.45 -15.95 -6.55
C ARG A 226 -1.21 -17.28 -6.48
N GLN A 227 -1.39 -17.91 -7.63
CA GLN A 227 -2.14 -19.17 -7.78
C GLN A 227 -1.24 -20.39 -7.52
N ASN A 228 -0.83 -20.58 -6.27
CA ASN A 228 0.06 -21.69 -5.86
C ASN A 228 -0.71 -22.98 -5.52
N ALA A 229 -2.05 -22.99 -5.61
CA ALA A 229 -2.88 -24.15 -5.33
C ALA A 229 -2.90 -25.19 -6.47
N SER A 230 -2.47 -24.80 -7.66
CA SER A 230 -2.52 -25.63 -8.88
C SER A 230 -1.20 -25.54 -9.67
N GLY A 231 -1.07 -26.35 -10.73
CA GLY A 231 0.14 -26.40 -11.56
C GLY A 231 1.09 -27.56 -11.25
N GLY A 232 2.30 -27.53 -11.81
CA GLY A 232 3.26 -28.65 -11.74
C GLY A 232 3.96 -28.82 -10.39
N SER A 233 3.86 -27.84 -9.49
CA SER A 233 4.44 -27.89 -8.14
C SER A 233 3.60 -27.06 -7.17
N PRO A 234 2.36 -27.50 -6.86
CA PRO A 234 1.48 -26.75 -5.99
C PRO A 234 1.99 -26.76 -4.55
N VAL A 235 1.73 -25.67 -3.84
CA VAL A 235 1.89 -25.58 -2.39
C VAL A 235 0.69 -26.26 -1.76
N GLU A 236 0.92 -27.45 -1.21
CA GLU A 236 -0.11 -28.33 -0.69
C GLU A 236 0.14 -28.62 0.80
N LEU A 237 -0.73 -28.14 1.67
CA LEU A 237 -0.68 -28.45 3.10
C LEU A 237 -1.55 -29.66 3.42
N ARG A 238 -1.05 -30.60 4.21
CA ARG A 238 -1.76 -31.84 4.58
C ARG A 238 -1.83 -32.01 6.09
N PHE A 239 -2.93 -32.59 6.57
CA PHE A 239 -3.05 -33.04 7.95
C PHE A 239 -1.95 -34.04 8.33
N GLY A 240 -1.46 -33.92 9.56
CA GLY A 240 -0.42 -34.77 10.15
C GLY A 240 1.00 -34.50 9.64
N ARG A 241 1.17 -33.98 8.41
CA ARG A 241 2.47 -33.55 7.87
C ARG A 241 2.73 -32.07 8.13
N ASP A 242 1.84 -31.21 7.67
CA ASP A 242 2.01 -29.75 7.74
C ASP A 242 1.09 -29.10 8.77
N ILE A 243 -0.02 -29.76 9.12
CA ILE A 243 -1.09 -29.23 9.96
C ILE A 243 -1.36 -30.17 11.13
N ASP A 244 -1.34 -29.64 12.35
CA ASP A 244 -1.65 -30.35 13.60
C ASP A 244 -3.09 -30.12 14.08
N GLU A 245 -3.61 -28.90 13.87
CA GLU A 245 -4.95 -28.50 14.30
C GLU A 245 -5.71 -27.83 13.16
N ALA A 246 -7.01 -28.06 13.06
CA ALA A 246 -7.83 -27.51 11.97
C ALA A 246 -9.23 -27.06 12.42
N PRO A 247 -9.35 -26.06 13.32
CA PRO A 247 -10.65 -25.50 13.68
C PRO A 247 -11.27 -24.72 12.52
N ASP A 248 -12.58 -24.89 12.36
CA ASP A 248 -13.42 -24.25 11.34
C ASP A 248 -14.52 -23.42 12.02
N SER A 249 -14.81 -22.23 11.49
CA SER A 249 -15.90 -21.37 11.95
C SER A 249 -16.59 -20.75 10.75
N ALA A 250 -17.92 -20.87 10.67
CA ALA A 250 -18.74 -20.34 9.58
C ALA A 250 -19.84 -19.40 10.12
N THR A 251 -20.22 -18.41 9.33
CA THR A 251 -21.27 -17.44 9.70
C THR A 251 -22.02 -16.90 8.47
N LEU A 252 -23.32 -16.66 8.68
CA LEU A 252 -24.25 -15.98 7.76
C LEU A 252 -24.62 -14.57 8.25
N GLU A 253 -23.99 -14.05 9.30
CA GLU A 253 -24.34 -12.75 9.92
C GLU A 253 -24.27 -11.58 8.92
N ASP A 254 -23.29 -11.60 8.01
CA ASP A 254 -23.12 -10.60 6.96
C ASP A 254 -23.79 -11.00 5.62
N PHE A 255 -24.61 -12.07 5.59
CA PHE A 255 -25.17 -12.59 4.35
C PHE A 255 -26.19 -11.63 3.74
N ALA A 256 -26.08 -11.35 2.45
CA ALA A 256 -27.04 -10.54 1.72
C ALA A 256 -27.21 -11.00 0.27
N THR A 257 -28.44 -10.88 -0.22
CA THR A 257 -28.84 -11.17 -1.61
C THR A 257 -28.97 -9.91 -2.46
N ALA A 258 -29.03 -8.76 -1.79
CA ALA A 258 -29.13 -7.44 -2.39
C ALA A 258 -28.32 -6.43 -1.57
N ILE A 259 -27.69 -5.48 -2.25
CA ILE A 259 -27.02 -4.35 -1.60
C ILE A 259 -27.48 -3.03 -2.21
N LEU A 260 -27.83 -2.08 -1.33
CA LEU A 260 -28.07 -0.69 -1.70
C LEU A 260 -26.79 0.13 -1.48
N VAL A 261 -26.16 0.57 -2.56
CA VAL A 261 -25.02 1.49 -2.54
C VAL A 261 -25.53 2.91 -2.61
N ARG A 262 -25.23 3.72 -1.60
CA ARG A 262 -25.56 5.15 -1.56
C ARG A 262 -24.30 5.97 -1.79
N GLY A 263 -24.29 6.75 -2.85
CA GLY A 263 -23.25 7.73 -3.15
C GLY A 263 -23.64 9.15 -2.75
N GLU A 264 -22.96 10.12 -3.32
CA GLU A 264 -23.26 11.54 -3.16
C GLU A 264 -24.27 12.04 -4.18
N LYS A 265 -24.77 13.27 -3.98
CA LYS A 265 -25.72 13.95 -4.89
C LYS A 265 -27.00 13.14 -5.13
N GLY A 266 -27.40 12.33 -4.15
CA GLY A 266 -28.58 11.47 -4.21
C GLY A 266 -28.40 10.19 -5.02
N LEU A 267 -27.17 9.85 -5.43
CA LEU A 267 -26.88 8.60 -6.12
C LEU A 267 -27.25 7.40 -5.22
N ALA A 268 -28.12 6.54 -5.72
CA ALA A 268 -28.47 5.28 -5.08
C ALA A 268 -28.54 4.20 -6.16
N VAL A 269 -27.73 3.16 -5.99
CA VAL A 269 -27.66 2.04 -6.92
C VAL A 269 -27.93 0.75 -6.14
N GLU A 270 -28.87 -0.04 -6.63
CA GLU A 270 -29.14 -1.37 -6.10
C GLU A 270 -28.43 -2.41 -6.95
N VAL A 271 -27.71 -3.32 -6.30
CA VAL A 271 -27.10 -4.50 -6.92
C VAL A 271 -27.70 -5.74 -6.29
N ASN A 272 -28.11 -6.70 -7.11
CA ASN A 272 -28.79 -7.92 -6.69
C ASN A 272 -28.05 -9.15 -7.20
N ASN A 273 -28.02 -10.23 -6.41
CA ASN A 273 -27.49 -11.52 -6.80
C ASN A 273 -28.64 -12.53 -6.89
N PRO A 274 -29.26 -12.70 -8.08
CA PRO A 274 -30.38 -13.62 -8.26
C PRO A 274 -29.97 -15.09 -8.15
N SER A 275 -28.66 -15.40 -8.18
CA SER A 275 -28.13 -16.76 -8.05
C SER A 275 -27.88 -17.19 -6.60
N ALA A 276 -27.99 -16.26 -5.64
CA ALA A 276 -27.79 -16.57 -4.23
C ALA A 276 -28.94 -17.43 -3.69
N VAL A 277 -28.60 -18.53 -3.01
CA VAL A 277 -29.59 -19.39 -2.34
C VAL A 277 -30.15 -18.63 -1.14
N ALA A 278 -31.43 -18.27 -1.20
CA ALA A 278 -32.09 -17.39 -0.24
C ALA A 278 -33.23 -18.13 0.49
N PRO A 279 -32.93 -19.08 1.39
CA PRO A 279 -33.96 -19.94 2.00
C PRO A 279 -34.93 -19.16 2.90
N TRP A 280 -34.49 -17.99 3.40
CA TRP A 280 -35.32 -17.06 4.18
C TRP A 280 -35.83 -15.86 3.36
N GLY A 281 -35.77 -15.93 2.03
CA GLY A 281 -36.11 -14.82 1.13
C GLY A 281 -34.99 -13.78 1.00
N ARG A 282 -35.32 -12.64 0.40
CA ARG A 282 -34.37 -11.56 0.10
C ARG A 282 -33.84 -10.95 1.41
N TRP A 283 -32.53 -11.02 1.62
CA TRP A 283 -31.82 -10.28 2.65
C TRP A 283 -31.07 -9.11 2.02
N GLU A 284 -31.15 -7.95 2.67
CA GLU A 284 -30.65 -6.69 2.16
C GLU A 284 -29.60 -6.13 3.09
N THR A 285 -28.54 -5.57 2.51
CA THR A 285 -27.59 -4.74 3.22
C THR A 285 -27.45 -3.40 2.51
N SER A 286 -26.83 -2.42 3.18
CA SER A 286 -26.58 -1.12 2.59
C SER A 286 -25.15 -0.69 2.84
N GLN A 287 -24.58 0.02 1.87
CA GLN A 287 -23.26 0.61 1.98
C GLN A 287 -23.35 2.06 1.56
N SER A 288 -22.88 2.95 2.44
CA SER A 288 -22.71 4.36 2.09
C SER A 288 -21.28 4.56 1.62
N GLN A 289 -21.12 5.18 0.47
CA GLN A 289 -19.83 5.53 -0.12
C GLN A 289 -19.78 7.04 -0.27
N GLY A 290 -19.19 7.70 0.74
CA GLY A 290 -18.87 9.13 0.66
C GLY A 290 -17.95 9.36 -0.54
N GLY A 291 -18.24 10.40 -1.32
CA GLY A 291 -17.48 10.78 -2.48
C GLY A 291 -17.82 10.10 -3.81
N VAL A 292 -18.53 8.98 -3.82
CA VAL A 292 -18.87 8.31 -5.10
C VAL A 292 -20.05 9.04 -5.75
N SER A 293 -19.83 9.62 -6.92
CA SER A 293 -20.85 10.37 -7.67
C SER A 293 -21.21 9.76 -9.04
N ASP A 294 -20.49 8.72 -9.46
CA ASP A 294 -20.73 7.99 -10.71
C ASP A 294 -21.40 6.63 -10.47
N THR A 295 -22.39 6.32 -11.31
CA THR A 295 -23.16 5.06 -11.28
C THR A 295 -22.29 3.84 -11.55
N GLY A 296 -21.31 3.92 -12.46
CA GLY A 296 -20.44 2.79 -12.80
C GLY A 296 -19.59 2.31 -11.63
N THR A 297 -18.97 3.25 -10.93
CA THR A 297 -18.19 3.04 -9.71
C THR A 297 -19.08 2.47 -8.60
N ALA A 298 -20.28 3.03 -8.40
CA ALA A 298 -21.24 2.51 -7.43
C ALA A 298 -21.69 1.07 -7.75
N GLN A 299 -21.92 0.74 -9.03
CA GLN A 299 -22.23 -0.62 -9.47
C GLN A 299 -21.06 -1.59 -9.20
N LEU A 300 -19.83 -1.20 -9.55
CA LEU A 300 -18.64 -2.01 -9.33
C LEU A 300 -18.42 -2.29 -7.84
N LEU A 301 -18.48 -1.26 -6.99
CA LEU A 301 -18.34 -1.40 -5.54
C LEU A 301 -19.46 -2.28 -4.95
N GLY A 302 -20.69 -2.09 -5.41
CA GLY A 302 -21.84 -2.90 -5.01
C GLY A 302 -21.69 -4.36 -5.39
N GLN A 303 -21.22 -4.65 -6.62
CA GLN A 303 -20.98 -6.01 -7.08
C GLN A 303 -19.90 -6.71 -6.24
N ASN A 304 -18.76 -6.04 -5.99
CA ASN A 304 -17.68 -6.58 -5.16
C ASN A 304 -18.10 -6.80 -3.70
N ALA A 305 -18.93 -5.91 -3.15
CA ALA A 305 -19.49 -6.08 -1.81
C ALA A 305 -20.49 -7.24 -1.76
N LEU A 306 -21.36 -7.36 -2.76
CA LEU A 306 -22.39 -8.40 -2.81
C LEU A 306 -21.81 -9.79 -3.08
N GLU A 307 -20.77 -9.92 -3.91
CA GLU A 307 -20.08 -11.20 -4.11
C GLU A 307 -19.53 -11.75 -2.79
N ARG A 308 -19.07 -10.89 -1.89
CA ARG A 308 -18.60 -11.27 -0.55
C ARG A 308 -19.73 -11.57 0.41
N ALA A 309 -20.83 -10.82 0.34
CA ALA A 309 -21.99 -10.99 1.21
C ALA A 309 -22.92 -12.13 0.77
N SER A 310 -22.88 -12.58 -0.48
CA SER A 310 -23.83 -13.58 -1.01
C SER A 310 -23.42 -15.04 -0.80
N ARG A 311 -22.44 -15.29 0.08
CA ARG A 311 -22.02 -16.63 0.49
C ARG A 311 -21.85 -16.71 2.01
N GLU A 312 -22.02 -17.90 2.56
CA GLU A 312 -21.56 -18.19 3.92
C GLU A 312 -20.06 -17.92 4.01
N ARG A 313 -19.67 -17.14 5.02
CA ARG A 313 -18.27 -16.83 5.26
C ARG A 313 -17.71 -17.89 6.17
N ALA A 314 -16.57 -18.47 5.79
CA ALA A 314 -15.93 -19.54 6.55
C ALA A 314 -14.47 -19.18 6.84
N GLN A 315 -14.15 -19.01 8.12
CA GLN A 315 -12.79 -18.88 8.61
C GLN A 315 -12.23 -20.26 8.93
N LEU A 316 -11.18 -20.64 8.22
CA LEU A 316 -10.50 -21.92 8.37
C LEU A 316 -9.13 -21.67 8.98
N THR A 317 -8.94 -22.01 10.26
CA THR A 317 -7.64 -21.85 10.93
C THR A 317 -6.89 -23.18 10.91
N ARG A 318 -5.61 -23.17 10.53
CA ARG A 318 -4.76 -24.37 10.44
C ARG A 318 -3.49 -24.16 11.27
N GLY A 319 -3.35 -24.91 12.38
CA GLY A 319 -2.16 -24.92 13.22
C GLY A 319 -1.02 -25.64 12.50
N LEU A 320 0.14 -25.00 12.40
CA LEU A 320 1.26 -25.46 11.57
C LEU A 320 2.25 -26.33 12.33
N ARG A 321 2.75 -27.37 11.67
CA ARG A 321 3.77 -28.28 12.19
C ARG A 321 5.14 -28.05 11.55
N PHE A 322 5.93 -27.12 12.08
CA PHE A 322 7.18 -26.67 11.44
C PHE A 322 8.28 -27.74 11.29
N GLU A 323 8.33 -28.72 12.20
CA GLU A 323 9.35 -29.78 12.18
C GLU A 323 9.19 -30.73 10.98
N ALA A 324 7.95 -31.00 10.58
CA ALA A 324 7.62 -31.95 9.51
C ALA A 324 7.09 -31.28 8.23
N ALA A 325 6.62 -30.03 8.31
CA ALA A 325 5.99 -29.33 7.21
C ALA A 325 6.89 -29.28 5.97
N ARG A 326 6.36 -29.71 4.83
CA ARG A 326 7.02 -29.61 3.53
C ARG A 326 7.10 -28.17 3.06
N PHE A 327 6.06 -27.39 3.32
CA PHE A 327 5.94 -26.00 2.90
C PHE A 327 5.86 -25.10 4.13
N LEU A 328 6.75 -24.13 4.16
CA LEU A 328 6.93 -23.19 5.26
C LEU A 328 6.41 -21.79 4.90
N PRO A 329 5.81 -21.06 5.86
CA PRO A 329 5.46 -19.64 5.72
C PRO A 329 6.63 -18.80 5.20
N PHE A 330 6.29 -17.79 4.39
CA PHE A 330 7.17 -16.83 3.73
C PHE A 330 8.13 -17.40 2.69
N ALA A 331 8.67 -18.59 2.92
CA ALA A 331 9.51 -19.29 1.97
C ALA A 331 8.70 -19.82 0.77
N HIS A 332 7.51 -20.38 1.03
CA HIS A 332 6.71 -21.05 0.01
C HIS A 332 5.36 -20.38 -0.23
N TYR A 333 4.78 -19.78 0.80
CA TYR A 333 3.52 -19.05 0.72
C TYR A 333 3.50 -17.86 1.67
N ARG A 334 2.75 -16.82 1.31
CA ARG A 334 2.60 -15.59 2.10
C ARG A 334 1.12 -15.15 2.13
N PRO A 335 0.72 -14.20 2.99
CA PRO A 335 -0.61 -13.61 2.93
C PRO A 335 -0.94 -13.15 1.51
N GLY A 336 -2.13 -13.49 1.02
CA GLY A 336 -2.57 -13.23 -0.35
C GLY A 336 -2.56 -14.44 -1.27
N ASP A 337 -1.59 -15.36 -1.11
CA ASP A 337 -1.45 -16.51 -2.01
C ASP A 337 -2.64 -17.48 -1.88
N PHE A 338 -3.01 -18.12 -2.99
CA PHE A 338 -3.89 -19.29 -3.01
C PHE A 338 -3.04 -20.56 -2.90
N ILE A 339 -3.36 -21.43 -1.95
CA ILE A 339 -2.68 -22.71 -1.73
C ILE A 339 -3.69 -23.85 -1.69
N ALA A 340 -3.25 -25.09 -1.92
CA ALA A 340 -4.08 -26.26 -1.70
C ALA A 340 -4.03 -26.65 -0.23
N ALA A 341 -5.16 -26.63 0.46
CA ALA A 341 -5.24 -27.04 1.87
C ALA A 341 -6.60 -27.71 2.17
N PRO A 342 -6.70 -28.50 3.27
CA PRO A 342 -7.94 -29.15 3.63
C PRO A 342 -8.98 -28.11 4.06
N GLY A 343 -10.08 -28.06 3.32
CA GLY A 343 -11.27 -27.27 3.59
C GLY A 343 -12.15 -27.88 4.68
N GLU A 344 -13.39 -27.39 4.74
CA GLU A 344 -14.43 -27.99 5.56
C GLU A 344 -14.64 -29.46 5.14
N GLY A 345 -14.70 -30.37 6.11
CA GLY A 345 -14.76 -31.81 5.83
C GLY A 345 -13.45 -32.45 5.33
N GLY A 346 -12.34 -31.71 5.33
CA GLY A 346 -10.99 -32.23 5.08
C GLY A 346 -10.61 -32.46 3.61
N GLN A 347 -11.48 -32.08 2.66
CA GLN A 347 -11.18 -32.17 1.23
C GLN A 347 -10.20 -31.08 0.81
N MET A 348 -9.26 -31.42 -0.08
CA MET A 348 -8.29 -30.46 -0.59
C MET A 348 -8.96 -29.46 -1.53
N GLN A 349 -8.82 -28.17 -1.23
CA GLN A 349 -9.36 -27.08 -2.03
C GLN A 349 -8.36 -25.93 -2.14
N ALA A 350 -8.51 -25.12 -3.19
CA ALA A 350 -7.74 -23.89 -3.35
C ALA A 350 -8.26 -22.83 -2.38
N LEU A 351 -7.43 -22.44 -1.41
CA LEU A 351 -7.78 -21.49 -0.36
C LEU A 351 -6.80 -20.33 -0.31
N ARG A 352 -7.32 -19.12 -0.14
CA ARG A 352 -6.50 -17.91 -0.01
C ARG A 352 -5.97 -17.78 1.41
N VAL A 353 -4.67 -17.54 1.57
CA VAL A 353 -4.05 -17.23 2.87
C VAL A 353 -4.42 -15.80 3.26
N ARG A 354 -5.19 -15.64 4.34
CA ARG A 354 -5.65 -14.33 4.84
C ARG A 354 -4.78 -13.76 5.94
N GLN A 355 -4.21 -14.62 6.77
CA GLN A 355 -3.28 -14.23 7.82
C GLN A 355 -2.32 -15.37 8.10
N ILE A 356 -1.07 -15.03 8.40
CA ILE A 356 -0.09 -15.93 9.01
C ILE A 356 0.17 -15.42 10.42
N THR A 357 0.08 -16.30 11.40
CA THR A 357 0.44 -16.02 12.79
C THR A 357 1.58 -16.94 13.18
N LEU A 358 2.69 -16.38 13.66
CA LEU A 358 3.83 -17.17 14.15
C LEU A 358 4.12 -16.81 15.60
N SER A 359 4.67 -17.76 16.32
CA SER A 359 5.18 -17.55 17.66
C SER A 359 6.52 -18.22 17.86
N VAL A 360 7.30 -17.69 18.80
CA VAL A 360 8.51 -18.32 19.32
C VAL A 360 8.38 -18.38 20.83
N ASP A 361 8.57 -19.56 21.42
CA ASP A 361 8.60 -19.71 22.87
C ASP A 361 10.00 -19.43 23.46
N LYS A 362 10.11 -19.45 24.78
CA LYS A 362 11.36 -19.22 25.52
C LYS A 362 12.47 -20.22 25.19
N ASP A 363 12.10 -21.41 24.70
CA ASP A 363 13.02 -22.48 24.32
C ASP A 363 13.45 -22.34 22.85
N GLY A 364 12.96 -21.29 22.17
CA GLY A 364 13.23 -20.96 20.78
C GLY A 364 12.39 -21.75 19.78
N ARG A 365 11.38 -22.54 20.23
CA ARG A 365 10.56 -23.35 19.32
C ARG A 365 9.56 -22.47 18.58
N VAL A 366 9.48 -22.67 17.27
CA VAL A 366 8.55 -21.93 16.41
C VAL A 366 7.20 -22.65 16.38
N GLY A 367 6.15 -21.91 16.72
CA GLY A 367 4.75 -22.29 16.57
C GLY A 367 4.02 -21.33 15.64
N GLY A 368 2.75 -21.61 15.36
CA GLY A 368 1.95 -20.73 14.54
C GLY A 368 0.76 -21.39 13.87
N ASN A 369 -0.04 -20.57 13.20
CA ASN A 369 -1.19 -20.98 12.43
C ASN A 369 -1.36 -20.09 11.20
N ILE A 370 -2.17 -20.54 10.26
CA ILE A 370 -2.66 -19.73 9.16
C ILE A 370 -4.17 -19.67 9.19
N VAL A 371 -4.70 -18.52 8.76
CA VAL A 371 -6.13 -18.31 8.54
C VAL A 371 -6.38 -18.32 7.03
N LEU A 372 -7.30 -19.16 6.58
CA LEU A 372 -7.60 -19.41 5.18
C LEU A 372 -9.03 -18.96 4.83
N ASN A 373 -9.18 -18.55 3.56
CA ASN A 373 -10.42 -18.12 2.89
C ASN A 373 -11.01 -16.80 3.39
N ASP A 374 -11.59 -16.80 4.59
CA ASP A 374 -12.15 -15.62 5.23
C ASP A 374 -11.44 -15.34 6.56
N ARG A 375 -11.30 -14.05 6.90
CA ARG A 375 -10.84 -13.62 8.21
C ARG A 375 -11.98 -12.89 8.89
N PHE A 376 -12.37 -13.37 10.05
CA PHE A 376 -13.30 -12.69 10.93
C PHE A 376 -12.50 -11.68 11.74
N LEU A 377 -12.81 -10.40 11.49
CA LEU A 377 -12.41 -9.34 12.39
C LEU A 377 -13.43 -9.30 13.52
N GLU A 378 -12.96 -9.16 14.75
CA GLU A 378 -13.82 -8.95 15.92
C GLU A 378 -14.76 -7.78 15.67
N ARG A 379 -16.01 -7.92 16.14
CA ARG A 379 -17.08 -6.95 15.91
C ARG A 379 -16.69 -5.54 16.37
N GLU A 380 -15.91 -5.41 17.44
CA GLU A 380 -15.43 -4.12 17.95
C GLU A 380 -14.41 -3.47 17.02
N LEU A 381 -13.52 -4.24 16.41
CA LEU A 381 -12.56 -3.73 15.42
C LEU A 381 -13.27 -3.31 14.12
N ARG A 382 -14.31 -4.05 13.73
CA ARG A 382 -15.17 -3.70 12.59
C ARG A 382 -15.95 -2.41 12.85
N LEU A 383 -16.56 -2.27 14.03
CA LEU A 383 -17.26 -1.06 14.45
C LEU A 383 -16.31 0.14 14.59
N ALA A 384 -15.08 -0.06 15.08
CA ALA A 384 -14.06 0.98 15.14
C ALA A 384 -13.61 1.44 13.74
N ARG A 385 -13.44 0.51 12.79
CA ARG A 385 -13.19 0.85 11.37
C ARG A 385 -14.37 1.55 10.73
N GLN A 386 -15.58 1.07 10.99
CA GLN A 386 -16.80 1.68 10.48
C GLN A 386 -16.99 3.08 11.07
N ALA A 387 -16.68 3.31 12.36
CA ALA A 387 -16.71 4.63 12.98
C ALA A 387 -15.64 5.58 12.40
N ALA A 388 -14.43 5.07 12.13
CA ALA A 388 -13.38 5.83 11.44
C ALA A 388 -13.75 6.14 9.97
N GLY A 389 -14.47 5.24 9.29
CA GLY A 389 -15.03 5.47 7.96
C GLY A 389 -16.27 6.37 7.94
N ILE A 390 -17.08 6.35 9.01
CA ILE A 390 -18.25 7.23 9.20
C ILE A 390 -17.80 8.68 9.46
N LEU A 391 -16.60 8.89 9.99
CA LEU A 391 -15.99 10.23 10.08
C LEU A 391 -15.66 10.85 8.71
N ALA A 392 -15.72 10.07 7.60
CA ALA A 392 -15.67 10.59 6.22
C ALA A 392 -17.07 10.86 5.61
N GLY A 393 -18.13 10.72 6.41
CA GLY A 393 -19.54 10.76 5.99
C GLY A 393 -20.45 11.55 6.94
N GLY A 394 -19.89 12.51 7.69
CA GLY A 394 -20.61 13.34 8.65
C GLY A 394 -21.37 14.50 8.00
N VAL A 395 -22.65 14.27 7.77
CA VAL A 395 -23.74 15.19 7.35
C VAL A 395 -23.48 16.69 7.61
N GLY A 396 -23.33 17.46 6.53
CA GLY A 396 -23.46 18.92 6.49
C GLY A 396 -24.44 19.33 5.39
N SER A 397 -25.71 19.53 5.77
CA SER A 397 -26.77 20.03 4.89
C SER A 397 -26.48 21.47 4.42
N GLY A 398 -26.39 21.69 3.11
CA GLY A 398 -26.46 23.01 2.48
C GLY A 398 -26.18 22.97 0.98
N GLY A 399 -27.21 22.87 0.15
CA GLY A 399 -27.08 22.66 -1.29
C GLY A 399 -26.57 23.84 -2.12
N THR A 400 -26.12 23.55 -3.34
CA THR A 400 -26.71 24.02 -4.61
C THR A 400 -26.04 23.25 -5.76
N GLY A 401 -26.82 22.87 -6.76
CA GLY A 401 -26.41 21.99 -7.85
C GLY A 401 -25.25 22.56 -8.66
N GLY A 402 -24.12 21.86 -8.64
CA GLY A 402 -23.06 21.98 -9.63
C GLY A 402 -23.22 20.92 -10.70
N THR A 403 -23.14 21.34 -11.96
CA THR A 403 -23.16 20.49 -13.15
C THR A 403 -22.07 19.39 -13.08
N PRO A 404 -22.32 18.18 -13.62
CA PRO A 404 -21.33 17.11 -13.66
C PRO A 404 -20.04 17.56 -14.36
N ALA A 405 -18.89 17.17 -13.80
CA ALA A 405 -17.60 17.39 -14.43
C ALA A 405 -17.53 16.62 -15.77
N PRO A 406 -16.89 17.18 -16.82
CA PRO A 406 -16.79 16.54 -18.13
C PRO A 406 -16.05 15.19 -18.10
N GLU A 407 -16.43 14.31 -19.04
CA GLU A 407 -15.80 13.02 -19.33
C GLU A 407 -14.33 13.13 -19.77
N PRO A 408 -13.53 12.04 -19.62
CA PRO A 408 -12.07 12.11 -19.52
C PRO A 408 -11.40 12.36 -20.87
N GLY A 409 -10.89 13.58 -21.05
CA GLY A 409 -9.66 13.79 -21.82
C GLY A 409 -8.46 13.29 -21.01
N GLY A 410 -7.37 12.89 -21.69
CA GLY A 410 -6.10 12.62 -21.02
C GLY A 410 -5.72 13.76 -20.06
N ARG A 411 -5.16 13.42 -18.89
CA ARG A 411 -4.92 14.41 -17.83
C ARG A 411 -3.89 15.44 -18.28
N GLU A 412 -4.32 16.70 -18.34
CA GLU A 412 -3.49 17.82 -18.79
C GLU A 412 -2.49 18.22 -17.69
N PRO A 413 -1.17 18.09 -17.92
CA PRO A 413 -0.18 18.48 -16.92
C PRO A 413 -0.23 19.98 -16.62
N ALA A 414 0.06 20.37 -15.38
CA ALA A 414 0.20 21.77 -15.04
C ALA A 414 1.35 22.44 -15.82
N ALA A 415 1.24 23.75 -16.06
CA ALA A 415 2.28 24.49 -16.75
C ALA A 415 3.60 24.49 -15.94
N PRO A 416 4.74 24.11 -16.54
CA PRO A 416 6.03 24.17 -15.85
C PRO A 416 6.33 25.59 -15.34
N GLN A 417 6.85 25.68 -14.13
CA GLN A 417 7.16 26.95 -13.47
C GLN A 417 8.67 27.19 -13.41
N GLY A 418 9.06 28.44 -13.17
CA GLY A 418 10.46 28.79 -12.91
C GLY A 418 11.40 28.57 -14.10
N LEU A 419 10.90 28.68 -15.34
CA LEU A 419 11.76 28.62 -16.52
C LEU A 419 12.79 29.76 -16.49
N VAL A 420 14.06 29.38 -16.40
CA VAL A 420 15.22 30.27 -16.50
C VAL A 420 16.04 29.82 -17.71
N VAL A 421 16.44 30.76 -18.55
CA VAL A 421 17.26 30.50 -19.74
C VAL A 421 18.55 31.30 -19.65
N ASN A 422 19.67 30.58 -19.64
CA ASN A 422 21.00 31.18 -19.71
C ASN A 422 21.52 31.03 -21.13
N GLY A 423 21.85 32.14 -21.77
CA GLY A 423 22.49 32.17 -23.08
C GLY A 423 24.00 32.33 -22.97
N ASP A 424 24.71 31.65 -23.85
CA ASP A 424 26.14 31.82 -24.08
C ASP A 424 26.42 31.91 -25.59
N ALA A 425 27.62 32.35 -25.97
CA ALA A 425 28.06 32.42 -27.35
C ALA A 425 29.45 31.84 -27.52
N TYR A 426 29.65 31.08 -28.59
CA TYR A 426 30.95 30.50 -28.96
C TYR A 426 31.25 30.73 -30.45
N ILE A 427 32.51 30.53 -30.83
CA ILE A 427 32.92 30.54 -32.23
C ILE A 427 33.01 29.08 -32.68
N ASP A 428 32.33 28.73 -33.77
CA ASP A 428 32.39 27.38 -34.32
C ASP A 428 33.71 27.12 -35.06
N ASP A 429 33.88 25.88 -35.53
CA ASP A 429 35.07 25.42 -36.27
C ASP A 429 35.25 26.13 -37.63
N GLN A 430 34.23 26.82 -38.11
CA GLN A 430 34.21 27.60 -39.35
C GLN A 430 34.43 29.10 -39.10
N GLY A 431 34.60 29.52 -37.84
CA GLY A 431 34.85 30.91 -37.47
C GLY A 431 33.59 31.77 -37.36
N TYR A 432 32.39 31.18 -37.40
CA TYR A 432 31.13 31.90 -37.24
C TYR A 432 30.69 31.94 -35.77
N PRO A 433 30.16 33.07 -35.29
CA PRO A 433 29.62 33.18 -33.94
C PRO A 433 28.26 32.46 -33.85
N GLN A 434 28.16 31.51 -32.93
CA GLN A 434 26.96 30.74 -32.61
C GLN A 434 26.51 31.01 -31.18
N GLY A 435 25.19 31.06 -30.97
CA GLY A 435 24.57 31.07 -29.67
C GLY A 435 24.28 29.66 -29.17
N GLN A 436 24.30 29.51 -27.86
CA GLN A 436 23.85 28.33 -27.15
C GLN A 436 22.97 28.78 -25.98
N ILE A 437 22.00 27.96 -25.61
CA ILE A 437 21.23 28.18 -24.38
C ILE A 437 21.21 26.92 -23.53
N THR A 438 21.16 27.13 -22.23
CA THR A 438 20.76 26.13 -21.24
C THR A 438 19.54 26.65 -20.51
N ALA A 439 18.42 25.93 -20.66
CA ALA A 439 17.15 26.20 -20.02
C ALA A 439 16.93 25.24 -18.85
N THR A 440 16.46 25.76 -17.72
CA THR A 440 16.14 24.99 -16.51
C THR A 440 14.76 25.37 -16.00
N TRP A 441 13.98 24.43 -15.49
CA TRP A 441 12.65 24.68 -14.92
C TRP A 441 12.39 23.81 -13.68
N SER A 442 11.30 24.07 -12.96
CA SER A 442 10.83 23.22 -11.87
C SER A 442 10.07 22.00 -12.43
N PRO A 443 10.22 20.81 -11.83
CA PRO A 443 9.50 19.62 -12.27
C PRO A 443 7.98 19.80 -12.09
N VAL A 444 7.21 19.40 -13.10
CA VAL A 444 5.75 19.27 -13.02
C VAL A 444 5.43 17.93 -12.40
N VAL A 445 4.67 17.95 -11.31
CA VAL A 445 4.30 16.75 -10.55
C VAL A 445 2.79 16.56 -10.42
N THR A 446 1.99 17.52 -10.88
CA THR A 446 0.52 17.46 -10.88
C THR A 446 -0.08 17.91 -12.20
N ASP A 447 -1.32 17.50 -12.45
CA ASP A 447 -2.18 18.08 -13.48
C ASP A 447 -2.74 19.45 -13.06
N VAL A 448 -3.51 20.07 -13.96
CA VAL A 448 -4.21 21.35 -13.71
C VAL A 448 -5.21 21.29 -12.55
N ASN A 449 -5.62 20.09 -12.12
CA ASN A 449 -6.53 19.85 -11.00
C ASN A 449 -5.81 19.57 -9.67
N GLY A 450 -4.46 19.57 -9.67
CA GLY A 450 -3.66 19.31 -8.48
C GLY A 450 -3.56 17.83 -8.09
N VAL A 451 -3.85 16.92 -9.01
CA VAL A 451 -3.68 15.47 -8.79
C VAL A 451 -2.35 15.05 -9.41
N ALA A 452 -1.62 14.14 -8.75
CA ALA A 452 -0.31 13.68 -9.20
C ALA A 452 -0.34 13.15 -10.64
N VAL A 453 0.72 13.46 -11.40
CA VAL A 453 0.91 12.99 -12.77
C VAL A 453 2.39 12.67 -13.01
N ASP A 454 2.65 11.72 -13.90
CA ASP A 454 3.98 11.43 -14.43
C ASP A 454 4.18 12.12 -15.77
N VAL A 455 5.22 12.95 -15.85
CA VAL A 455 5.64 13.58 -17.10
C VAL A 455 6.49 12.58 -17.87
N SER A 456 6.16 12.34 -19.13
CA SER A 456 6.94 11.47 -20.02
C SER A 456 8.06 12.24 -20.71
N SER A 457 7.84 13.51 -21.04
CA SER A 457 8.86 14.38 -21.64
C SER A 457 8.57 15.86 -21.45
N TYR A 458 9.61 16.69 -21.57
CA TYR A 458 9.49 18.13 -21.73
C TYR A 458 9.90 18.57 -23.12
N GLU A 459 9.05 19.38 -23.75
CA GLU A 459 9.31 20.00 -25.04
C GLU A 459 9.72 21.47 -24.81
N LEU A 460 10.93 21.83 -25.23
CA LEU A 460 11.41 23.21 -25.22
C LEU A 460 11.16 23.85 -26.59
N TYR A 461 10.54 25.03 -26.57
CA TYR A 461 10.24 25.81 -27.76
C TYR A 461 10.95 27.16 -27.71
N ALA A 462 11.37 27.64 -28.88
CA ALA A 462 11.90 28.99 -29.07
C ALA A 462 11.26 29.67 -30.28
N ARG A 463 11.26 30.99 -30.26
CA ARG A 463 10.99 31.86 -31.42
C ARG A 463 11.83 33.12 -31.32
N GLU A 464 12.10 33.79 -32.45
CA GLU A 464 12.60 35.16 -32.39
C GLU A 464 11.52 36.05 -31.75
N ASN A 465 11.91 37.01 -30.91
CA ASN A 465 10.98 37.87 -30.16
C ASN A 465 10.40 38.98 -31.05
N ARG A 466 9.76 38.58 -32.16
CA ARG A 466 9.13 39.46 -33.14
C ARG A 466 7.64 39.12 -33.30
N PRO A 467 6.77 40.11 -33.55
CA PRO A 467 5.35 39.85 -33.80
C PRO A 467 5.16 38.94 -35.03
N GLY A 468 4.31 37.92 -34.90
CA GLY A 468 3.97 37.00 -35.99
C GLY A 468 4.89 35.80 -36.15
N ASP A 469 6.00 35.71 -35.41
CA ASP A 469 6.88 34.53 -35.47
C ASP A 469 6.28 33.31 -34.76
N TYR A 470 6.52 32.14 -35.37
CA TYR A 470 6.03 30.85 -34.90
C TYR A 470 6.97 30.20 -33.89
N TRP A 471 6.39 29.57 -32.88
CA TRP A 471 7.12 28.71 -31.93
C TRP A 471 7.64 27.48 -32.65
N ARG A 472 8.95 27.20 -32.51
CA ARG A 472 9.58 25.98 -33.00
C ARG A 472 10.06 25.15 -31.83
N GLN A 473 9.79 23.85 -31.86
CA GLN A 473 10.37 22.92 -30.92
C GLN A 473 11.87 22.81 -31.20
N ILE A 474 12.68 23.06 -30.18
CA ILE A 474 14.14 23.08 -30.28
C ILE A 474 14.79 21.91 -29.52
N ALA A 475 14.15 21.41 -28.45
CA ALA A 475 14.63 20.24 -27.74
C ALA A 475 13.47 19.44 -27.14
N VAL A 476 13.71 18.14 -26.94
CA VAL A 476 12.88 17.25 -26.12
C VAL A 476 13.81 16.56 -25.14
N VAL A 477 13.44 16.55 -23.86
CA VAL A 477 14.15 15.83 -22.82
C VAL A 477 13.19 14.90 -22.08
N ASP A 478 13.75 13.88 -21.44
CA ASP A 478 12.97 12.93 -20.64
C ASP A 478 12.25 13.66 -19.49
N GLY A 479 11.13 13.12 -19.01
CA GLY A 479 10.37 13.70 -17.92
C GLY A 479 11.11 13.78 -16.59
N ALA A 480 12.17 12.99 -16.40
CA ALA A 480 13.08 13.11 -15.25
C ALA A 480 14.04 14.31 -15.35
N ASP A 481 14.29 14.83 -16.56
CA ASP A 481 15.23 15.92 -16.82
C ASP A 481 14.52 17.28 -16.81
N THR A 482 14.94 18.16 -15.91
CA THR A 482 14.42 19.54 -15.82
C THR A 482 15.36 20.58 -16.43
N THR A 483 16.28 20.11 -17.27
CA THR A 483 17.29 20.93 -17.95
C THR A 483 17.38 20.51 -19.42
N ALA A 484 17.38 21.48 -20.32
CA ALA A 484 17.65 21.25 -21.74
C ALA A 484 18.68 22.26 -22.27
N THR A 485 19.56 21.80 -23.15
CA THR A 485 20.54 22.63 -23.82
C THR A 485 20.32 22.59 -25.32
N TYR A 486 20.41 23.74 -26.00
CA TYR A 486 20.20 23.84 -27.44
C TYR A 486 21.23 24.73 -28.12
N SER A 487 21.75 24.25 -29.26
CA SER A 487 22.68 24.95 -30.13
C SER A 487 22.56 24.36 -31.55
N PRO A 488 22.80 25.13 -32.62
CA PRO A 488 23.14 26.56 -32.64
C PRO A 488 21.92 27.50 -32.67
N LEU A 489 22.09 28.69 -32.08
CA LEU A 489 21.21 29.85 -32.23
C LEU A 489 21.95 31.00 -32.91
N ARG A 490 21.23 31.90 -33.57
CA ARG A 490 21.86 33.07 -34.19
C ARG A 490 22.20 34.11 -33.12
N VAL A 491 23.43 34.60 -33.13
CA VAL A 491 23.84 35.71 -32.27
C VAL A 491 23.19 37.03 -32.69
N GLY A 492 23.00 37.95 -31.74
CA GLY A 492 22.41 39.27 -31.98
C GLY A 492 20.89 39.28 -32.21
N ILE A 493 20.23 38.15 -31.95
CA ILE A 493 18.77 38.01 -32.02
C ILE A 493 18.21 37.82 -30.62
N GLU A 494 17.14 38.55 -30.30
CA GLU A 494 16.37 38.33 -29.08
C GLU A 494 15.40 37.17 -29.29
N TYR A 495 15.41 36.20 -28.38
CA TYR A 495 14.56 35.01 -28.44
C TYR A 495 13.59 34.98 -27.26
N ALA A 496 12.39 34.45 -27.51
CA ALA A 496 11.47 34.04 -26.46
C ALA A 496 11.46 32.51 -26.35
N PHE A 497 11.35 32.01 -25.12
CA PHE A 497 11.36 30.56 -24.82
C PHE A 497 10.10 30.18 -24.05
N LYS A 498 9.63 28.95 -24.25
CA LYS A 498 8.61 28.31 -23.41
C LYS A 498 8.89 26.82 -23.33
N VAL A 499 8.47 26.21 -22.23
CA VAL A 499 8.54 24.77 -22.01
C VAL A 499 7.14 24.21 -21.84
N ARG A 500 6.91 23.00 -22.32
CA ARG A 500 5.66 22.26 -22.19
C ARG A 500 5.95 20.88 -21.61
N ALA A 501 5.18 20.48 -20.60
CA ALA A 501 5.17 19.10 -20.11
C ALA A 501 4.22 18.25 -20.97
N VAL A 502 4.61 17.01 -21.22
CA VAL A 502 3.81 16.01 -21.92
C VAL A 502 3.64 14.80 -21.01
N THR A 503 2.41 14.28 -20.93
CA THR A 503 2.04 13.10 -20.14
C THR A 503 1.71 11.96 -21.12
N SER A 504 1.95 10.72 -20.70
CA SER A 504 1.66 9.51 -21.50
C SER A 504 0.21 9.10 -21.45
#